data_AF-A0A959BMU5-F1
#
_entry.id   AF-A0A959BMU5-F1
#
_cell.length_a   1.000
_cell.length_b   1.000
_cell.length_c   1.000
_cell.angle_alpha   90.00
_cell.angle_beta   90.00
_cell.angle_gamma   90.00
#
_symmetry.space_group_name_H-M   'P 1'
#
loop_
_entity.id
_entity.type
_entity.pdbx_description
1 polymer ?
#
loop_
_entity_poly.entity_id
_entity_poly.type
_entity_poly.pdbx_seq_one_letter_code
_entity_poly.pdbx_strand_id
1 'polypeptide(L)'
;MEYLTKKDIILINQMTIKQHGGNFVPPFNFLNESTVDYLIEAVGGELFGTPVYPKISDKAGLYMFNIISGHAFQDGNKRTGLEVVLLFLKLNDSILK
;
A
#
# COMPACT_ATOMS: atom_id res chain seq x y z
N MET A 1 -0.71 15.24 5.70
CA MET A 1 -1.09 14.08 4.85
C MET A 1 -1.13 12.89 5.76
N GLU A 2 -2.25 12.18 5.77
CA GLU A 2 -2.42 10.96 6.53
C GLU A 2 -1.87 9.79 5.71
N TYR A 3 -0.93 9.04 6.27
CA TYR A 3 -0.28 7.91 5.62
C TYR A 3 -0.75 6.60 6.22
N LEU A 4 -0.77 5.55 5.41
CA LEU A 4 -1.06 4.20 5.88
C LEU A 4 0.19 3.57 6.48
N THR A 5 0.01 2.92 7.63
CA THR A 5 1.04 2.14 8.30
C THR A 5 1.16 0.73 7.68
N LYS A 6 2.25 0.03 7.99
CA LYS A 6 2.41 -1.38 7.61
C LYS A 6 1.26 -2.26 8.12
N LYS A 7 0.75 -1.97 9.32
CA LYS A 7 -0.39 -2.71 9.91
C LYS A 7 -1.66 -2.52 9.09
N ASP A 8 -1.91 -1.31 8.61
CA ASP A 8 -3.09 -1.02 7.77
C ASP A 8 -3.01 -1.82 6.46
N ILE A 9 -1.84 -1.85 5.82
CA ILE A 9 -1.62 -2.59 4.56
C ILE A 9 -1.79 -4.11 4.77
N ILE A 10 -1.24 -4.67 5.86
CA ILE A 10 -1.43 -6.08 6.23
C ILE A 10 -2.91 -6.38 6.46
N LEU A 11 -3.61 -5.53 7.22
CA LEU A 11 -5.02 -5.72 7.52
C LEU A 11 -5.87 -5.68 6.26
N ILE A 12 -5.59 -4.76 5.33
CA ILE A 12 -6.26 -4.69 4.03
C ILE A 12 -6.05 -5.98 3.23
N ASN A 13 -4.83 -6.54 3.18
CA ASN A 13 -4.60 -7.82 2.50
C ASN A 13 -5.39 -8.94 3.17
N GLN A 14 -5.35 -9.03 4.50
CA GLN A 14 -6.10 -10.05 5.25
C GLN A 14 -7.61 -9.96 5.00
N MET A 15 -8.18 -8.75 5.05
CA MET A 15 -9.61 -8.51 4.79
C MET A 15 -9.98 -8.90 3.36
N THR A 16 -9.17 -8.48 2.39
CA THR A 16 -9.38 -8.78 0.97
C THR A 16 -9.34 -10.29 0.71
N ILE A 17 -8.34 -11.00 1.24
CA ILE A 17 -8.22 -12.46 1.09
C ILE A 17 -9.41 -13.16 1.77
N LYS A 18 -9.80 -12.72 2.96
CA LYS A 18 -10.96 -13.28 3.68
C LYS A 18 -12.26 -13.08 2.89
N GLN A 19 -12.45 -11.93 2.25
CA GLN A 19 -13.68 -11.59 1.54
C GLN A 19 -13.77 -12.22 0.16
N HIS A 20 -12.65 -12.33 -0.55
CA HIS A 20 -12.63 -12.69 -1.98
C HIS A 20 -11.84 -13.96 -2.30
N GLY A 21 -11.26 -14.62 -1.31
CA GLY A 21 -10.39 -15.78 -1.49
C GLY A 21 -9.01 -15.45 -2.04
N GLY A 22 -8.15 -16.47 -2.04
CA GLY A 22 -6.74 -16.38 -2.42
C GLY A 22 -5.85 -17.09 -1.39
N ASN A 23 -4.58 -17.30 -1.75
CA ASN A 23 -3.63 -17.96 -0.86
C ASN A 23 -3.30 -17.06 0.33
N PHE A 24 -3.33 -17.64 1.53
CA PHE A 24 -2.91 -17.00 2.77
C PHE A 24 -1.87 -17.88 3.49
N VAL A 25 -0.64 -17.37 3.63
CA VAL A 25 0.41 -18.00 4.43
C VAL A 25 0.59 -17.21 5.73
N PRO A 26 0.24 -17.78 6.89
CA PRO A 26 0.41 -17.10 8.17
C PRO A 26 1.88 -16.71 8.45
N PRO A 27 2.11 -15.66 9.26
CA PRO A 27 1.11 -14.84 9.95
C PRO A 27 0.56 -13.66 9.13
N PHE A 28 1.31 -13.15 8.15
CA PHE A 28 1.00 -11.87 7.48
C PHE A 28 0.90 -11.98 5.95
N ASN A 29 1.01 -13.20 5.41
CA ASN A 29 0.91 -13.47 3.98
C ASN A 29 1.97 -12.81 3.10
N PHE A 30 3.11 -12.43 3.66
CA PHE A 30 4.18 -11.82 2.88
C PHE A 30 4.82 -12.83 1.91
N LEU A 31 5.13 -12.33 0.71
CA LEU A 31 6.11 -12.91 -0.19
C LEU A 31 7.40 -12.08 -0.14
N ASN A 32 7.27 -10.75 -0.26
CA ASN A 32 8.36 -9.79 -0.16
C ASN A 32 8.02 -8.70 0.87
N GLU A 33 8.25 -8.98 2.15
CA GLU A 33 7.92 -8.05 3.25
C GLU A 33 8.66 -6.71 3.13
N SER A 34 9.93 -6.76 2.70
CA SER A 34 10.78 -5.58 2.51
C SER A 34 10.20 -4.56 1.52
N THR A 35 9.34 -4.99 0.59
CA THR A 35 8.61 -4.09 -0.31
C THR A 35 7.68 -3.15 0.47
N VAL A 36 7.01 -3.66 1.51
CA VAL A 36 6.13 -2.83 2.34
C VAL A 36 6.95 -1.94 3.28
N ASP A 37 8.06 -2.45 3.82
CA ASP A 37 8.97 -1.65 4.64
C ASP A 37 9.60 -0.49 3.87
N TYR A 38 10.01 -0.73 2.63
CA TYR A 38 10.48 0.34 1.75
C TYR A 38 9.38 1.36 1.47
N LEU A 39 8.16 0.89 1.17
CA LEU A 39 7.05 1.75 0.80
C LEU A 39 6.66 2.74 1.92
N ILE A 40 6.59 2.28 3.18
CA ILE A 40 6.22 3.15 4.30
C ILE A 40 7.23 4.28 4.51
N GLU A 41 8.51 4.05 4.22
CA GLU A 41 9.57 5.07 4.28
C GLU A 41 9.53 5.97 3.05
N ALA A 42 9.43 5.38 1.85
CA ALA A 42 9.54 6.10 0.58
C ALA A 42 8.38 7.06 0.31
N VAL A 43 7.16 6.72 0.73
CA VAL A 43 5.96 7.51 0.41
C VAL A 43 5.91 8.87 1.11
N GLY A 44 6.52 8.96 2.29
CA GLY A 44 6.71 10.20 3.06
C GLY A 44 8.11 10.80 2.90
N GLY A 45 8.98 10.17 2.10
CA GLY A 45 10.39 10.55 2.00
C GLY A 45 10.63 11.93 1.38
N GLU A 46 11.68 12.58 1.88
CA GLU A 46 12.13 13.89 1.41
C GLU A 46 13.61 13.85 1.01
N LEU A 47 13.97 14.64 0.00
CA LEU A 47 15.34 14.87 -0.44
C LEU A 47 15.62 16.36 -0.43
N PHE A 48 16.67 16.78 0.28
CA PHE A 48 17.01 18.20 0.49
C PHE A 48 15.83 19.05 1.00
N GLY A 49 15.01 18.49 1.90
CA GLY A 49 13.83 19.15 2.47
C GLY A 49 12.65 19.29 1.51
N THR A 50 12.68 18.60 0.36
CA THR A 50 11.58 18.57 -0.61
C THR A 50 11.01 17.16 -0.71
N PRO A 51 9.68 16.98 -0.66
CA PRO A 51 9.06 15.67 -0.87
C PRO A 51 9.45 15.06 -2.20
N VAL A 52 9.89 13.79 -2.19
CA VAL A 52 10.23 13.05 -3.41
C VAL A 52 8.99 12.86 -4.29
N TYR A 53 7.85 12.62 -3.66
CA TYR A 53 6.53 12.51 -4.30
C TYR A 53 5.65 13.66 -3.81
N PRO A 54 5.60 14.81 -4.51
CA PRO A 54 4.94 16.01 -3.99
C PRO A 54 3.41 15.94 -4.08
N LYS A 55 2.84 15.27 -5.08
CA LYS A 55 1.38 15.21 -5.25
C LYS A 55 0.78 13.98 -4.58
N ILE A 56 -0.47 14.10 -4.17
CA ILE A 56 -1.23 12.96 -3.65
C ILE A 56 -1.35 11.82 -4.68
N SER A 57 -1.47 12.15 -5.97
CA SER A 57 -1.49 11.16 -7.06
C SER A 57 -0.18 10.41 -7.19
N ASP A 58 0.95 11.07 -6.94
CA ASP A 58 2.27 10.45 -7.05
C ASP A 58 2.45 9.39 -5.94
N LYS A 59 2.01 9.75 -4.73
CA LYS A 59 2.03 8.84 -3.56
C LYS A 59 1.03 7.69 -3.70
N ALA A 60 -0.17 7.96 -4.21
CA ALA A 60 -1.15 6.93 -4.55
C ALA A 60 -0.57 5.94 -5.59
N GLY A 61 0.06 6.46 -6.64
CA GLY A 61 0.78 5.66 -7.62
C GLY A 61 1.89 4.82 -6.99
N LEU A 62 2.66 5.39 -6.06
CA LEU A 62 3.72 4.68 -5.35
C LEU A 62 3.20 3.53 -4.50
N TYR A 63 2.13 3.74 -3.73
CA TYR A 63 1.45 2.69 -2.96
C TYR A 63 1.05 1.53 -3.88
N MET A 64 0.36 1.84 -4.97
CA MET A 64 -0.14 0.84 -5.91
C MET A 64 1.00 0.08 -6.59
N PHE A 65 1.99 0.80 -7.12
CA PHE A 65 3.12 0.21 -7.84
C PHE A 65 3.94 -0.73 -6.94
N ASN A 66 4.30 -0.29 -5.72
CA ASN A 66 5.12 -1.11 -4.84
C ASN A 66 4.39 -2.39 -4.42
N ILE A 67 3.13 -2.30 -4.01
CA ILE A 67 2.38 -3.48 -3.56
C ILE A 67 2.16 -4.46 -4.72
N ILE A 68 1.76 -3.96 -5.89
CA ILE A 68 1.40 -4.79 -7.04
C ILE A 68 2.66 -5.36 -7.72
N SER A 69 3.56 -4.48 -8.17
CA SER A 69 4.74 -4.88 -8.94
C SER A 69 5.82 -5.50 -8.06
N GLY A 70 5.90 -5.10 -6.80
CA GLY A 70 6.83 -5.70 -5.83
C GLY A 70 6.34 -7.05 -5.28
N HIS A 71 5.12 -7.47 -5.62
CA HIS A 71 4.53 -8.73 -5.13
C HIS A 71 4.69 -8.89 -3.61
N ALA A 72 4.24 -7.88 -2.85
CA ALA A 72 4.44 -7.84 -1.41
C ALA A 72 3.88 -9.08 -0.69
N PHE A 73 2.75 -9.60 -1.14
CA PHE A 73 2.03 -10.73 -0.54
C PHE A 73 2.03 -11.97 -1.45
N GLN A 74 1.79 -13.15 -0.89
CA GLN A 74 1.65 -14.41 -1.64
C GLN A 74 0.47 -14.35 -2.62
N ASP A 75 -0.61 -13.66 -2.23
CA ASP A 75 -1.78 -13.40 -3.07
C ASP A 75 -2.46 -12.10 -2.63
N GLY A 76 -3.37 -11.60 -3.45
CA GLY A 76 -4.17 -10.41 -3.16
C GLY A 76 -3.53 -9.10 -3.58
N ASN A 77 -2.28 -9.08 -4.07
CA ASN A 77 -1.51 -7.85 -4.35
C ASN A 77 -2.28 -6.77 -5.13
N LYS A 78 -2.96 -7.12 -6.24
CA LYS A 78 -3.75 -6.17 -7.05
C LYS A 78 -4.90 -5.55 -6.26
N ARG A 79 -5.58 -6.37 -5.46
CA ARG A 79 -6.72 -5.95 -4.64
C ARG A 79 -6.24 -5.13 -3.44
N THR A 80 -5.20 -5.58 -2.74
CA THR A 80 -4.56 -4.81 -1.66
C THR A 80 -4.08 -3.45 -2.17
N GLY A 81 -3.40 -3.39 -3.31
CA GLY A 81 -2.88 -2.14 -3.87
C GLY A 81 -3.99 -1.14 -4.20
N LEU A 82 -5.12 -1.61 -4.74
CA LEU A 82 -6.29 -0.77 -5.00
C LEU A 82 -6.92 -0.26 -3.69
N GLU A 83 -7.21 -1.16 -2.74
CA GLU A 83 -7.84 -0.82 -1.46
C GLU A 83 -6.98 0.14 -0.62
N VAL A 84 -5.66 -0.05 -0.62
CA VAL A 84 -4.69 0.86 0.02
C VAL A 84 -4.80 2.25 -0.59
N VAL A 85 -4.86 2.38 -1.92
CA VAL A 85 -5.01 3.69 -2.56
C VAL A 85 -6.36 4.33 -2.26
N LEU A 86 -7.45 3.55 -2.33
CA LEU A 86 -8.79 4.07 -2.03
C LEU A 86 -8.88 4.60 -0.60
N LEU A 87 -8.32 3.87 0.37
CA LEU A 87 -8.26 4.32 1.76
C LEU A 87 -7.36 5.55 1.92
N PHE A 88 -6.15 5.54 1.34
CA PHE A 88 -5.23 6.67 1.40
C PHE A 88 -5.85 7.95 0.83
N LEU A 89 -6.51 7.89 -0.32
CA LEU A 89 -7.20 9.03 -0.91
C LEU A 89 -8.33 9.52 -0.01
N LYS A 90 -9.14 8.59 0.54
CA LYS A 90 -10.24 8.92 1.45
C LYS A 90 -9.77 9.61 2.72
N LEU A 91 -8.67 9.16 3.33
CA LEU A 91 -8.06 9.79 4.52
C LEU A 91 -7.48 11.19 4.23
N ASN A 92 -7.32 11.55 2.97
CA ASN A 92 -6.78 12.84 2.53
C ASN A 92 -7.79 13.62 1.67
N ASP A 93 -9.08 13.44 1.96
CA ASP A 93 -10.21 14.17 1.34
C ASP A 93 -10.17 14.22 -0.19
N SER A 94 -9.66 13.15 -0.80
CA SER A 94 -9.49 13.02 -2.24
C SER A 94 -10.27 11.83 -2.77
N ILE A 95 -10.71 11.94 -4.02
CA ILE A 95 -11.48 10.90 -4.70
C ILE A 95 -10.74 10.41 -5.94
N LEU A 96 -10.82 9.11 -6.20
CA LEU A 96 -10.42 8.55 -7.49
C LEU A 96 -11.47 8.99 -8.53
N LYS A 97 -11.02 9.65 -9.60
CA LYS A 97 -11.88 10.16 -10.68
C LYS A 97 -11.74 9.31 -11.94
#